data_AF-A0A7S9QBK9-F1
#
_entry.id   AF-A0A7S9QBK9-F1
#
_cell.length_a   1.000
_cell.length_b   1.000
_cell.length_c   1.000
_cell.angle_alpha   90.00
_cell.angle_beta   90.00
_cell.angle_gamma   90.00
#
_symmetry.space_group_name_H-M   'P 1'
#
loop_
_entity.id
_entity.type
_entity.pdbx_description
1 polymer ?
#
loop_
_entity_poly.entity_id
_entity_poly.type
_entity_poly.pdbx_seq_one_letter_code
_entity_poly.pdbx_strand_id
1 'polypeptide(L)'
;MAYRIEGITYPDRIADILDDRVLLDLLKAETKDTRGVANMLRFLTSPPKPGDAYDLYLGPNASHRIDLSRSIATQVRDLAEGGEPGQWVSLLRTVTTQVERAFDDTHIPAFFKSRRFLDHHNGKARAKAKKTTLAPRKVADTLGVRSTAAVEELMIAVNLGRDREADQLARKLIQSERLNIDRKKLLAALRRGKIPADGLAPDKVEVTAPKLRKCGFEKAADTKLQEAVTEFAQACLAQDKILIRIAYKKIRKIEPAKEKIRDQADSNAMIKVMRQHKVF
;
A
#
# COMPACT_ATOMS: atom_id res chain seq x y z
N MET A 1 -4.68 8.52 24.91
CA MET A 1 -3.40 8.07 24.31
C MET A 1 -3.63 8.10 22.82
N ALA A 2 -2.96 8.97 22.09
CA ALA A 2 -3.28 9.19 20.68
C ALA A 2 -3.33 7.88 19.87
N TYR A 3 -4.34 7.75 19.02
CA TYR A 3 -4.62 6.54 18.25
C TYR A 3 -3.62 6.41 17.11
N ARG A 4 -2.93 5.26 17.01
CA ARG A 4 -1.81 5.09 16.06
C ARG A 4 -2.02 3.88 15.15
N ILE A 5 -2.00 4.13 13.83
CA ILE A 5 -2.04 3.09 12.79
C ILE A 5 -0.90 3.37 11.79
N GLU A 6 -0.13 2.36 11.40
CA GLU A 6 0.93 2.46 10.38
C GLU A 6 1.91 3.65 10.62
N GLY A 7 2.20 3.94 11.90
CA GLY A 7 3.08 5.03 12.27
C GLY A 7 2.48 6.44 12.05
N ILE A 8 1.18 6.56 11.80
CA ILE A 8 0.43 7.81 11.76
C ILE A 8 -0.40 7.93 13.02
N THR A 9 -0.29 9.08 13.67
CA THR A 9 -1.00 9.41 14.91
C THR A 9 -2.25 10.23 14.58
N TYR A 10 -3.35 9.91 15.24
CA TYR A 10 -4.63 10.59 15.17
C TYR A 10 -5.11 10.95 16.59
N PRO A 11 -5.83 12.07 16.76
CA PRO A 11 -6.48 12.41 18.02
C PRO A 11 -7.46 11.31 18.44
N ASP A 12 -7.42 10.84 19.69
CA ASP A 12 -8.30 9.78 20.20
C ASP A 12 -9.50 10.30 20.99
N ARG A 13 -9.65 11.63 21.09
CA ARG A 13 -10.70 12.32 21.82
C ARG A 13 -11.52 13.19 20.89
N ILE A 14 -12.82 13.27 21.13
CA ILE A 14 -13.71 14.11 20.33
C ILE A 14 -13.28 15.58 20.38
N ALA A 15 -12.88 16.09 21.55
CA ALA A 15 -12.42 17.47 21.70
C ALA A 15 -11.29 17.80 20.71
N ASP A 16 -10.28 16.93 20.61
CA ASP A 16 -9.17 17.11 19.67
C ASP A 16 -9.59 16.90 18.20
N ILE A 17 -10.58 16.04 17.93
CA ILE A 17 -11.14 15.83 16.59
C ILE A 17 -11.94 17.06 16.11
N LEU A 18 -12.60 17.80 17.02
CA LEU A 18 -13.34 19.02 16.67
C LEU A 18 -12.41 20.10 16.09
N ASP A 19 -11.14 20.12 16.51
CA ASP A 19 -10.13 21.05 16.01
C ASP A 19 -9.48 20.60 14.68
N ASP A 20 -9.52 19.29 14.36
CA ASP A 20 -9.06 18.75 13.07
C ASP A 20 -10.19 18.78 12.05
N ARG A 21 -10.23 19.83 11.21
CA ARG A 21 -11.25 20.01 10.16
C ARG A 21 -11.45 18.78 9.27
N VAL A 22 -10.37 18.08 8.94
CA VAL A 22 -10.44 16.92 8.02
C VAL A 22 -11.10 15.74 8.72
N LEU A 23 -10.70 15.44 9.95
CA LEU A 23 -11.31 14.36 10.73
C LEU A 23 -12.76 14.68 11.12
N LEU A 24 -13.04 15.94 11.47
CA LEU A 24 -14.39 16.39 11.75
C LEU A 24 -15.34 16.20 10.56
N ASP A 25 -14.91 16.56 9.35
CA ASP A 25 -15.73 16.38 8.16
C ASP A 25 -15.97 14.90 7.84
N LEU A 26 -14.97 14.04 8.04
CA LEU A 26 -15.15 12.59 7.93
C LEU A 26 -16.13 12.05 8.99
N LEU A 27 -16.03 12.52 10.23
CA LEU A 27 -16.92 12.11 11.32
C LEU A 27 -18.36 12.59 11.08
N LYS A 28 -18.56 13.81 10.57
CA LYS A 28 -19.88 14.30 10.13
C LYS A 28 -20.47 13.43 9.04
N ALA A 29 -19.66 13.05 8.05
CA ALA A 29 -20.11 12.19 6.96
C ALA A 29 -20.46 10.76 7.44
N GLU A 30 -19.74 10.24 8.43
CA GLU A 30 -20.00 8.92 9.01
C GLU A 30 -21.27 8.90 9.89
N THR A 31 -21.51 9.97 10.63
CA THR A 31 -22.62 10.05 11.61
C THR A 31 -23.94 10.53 11.00
N LYS A 32 -23.93 11.04 9.77
CA LYS A 32 -25.08 11.66 9.10
C LYS A 32 -26.36 10.81 9.14
N ASP A 33 -26.23 9.50 8.95
CA ASP A 33 -27.38 8.59 8.85
C ASP A 33 -27.89 8.12 10.23
N THR A 34 -27.15 8.41 11.30
CA THR A 34 -27.54 8.06 12.67
C THR A 34 -27.98 9.32 13.41
N ARG A 35 -29.25 9.70 13.26
CA ARG A 35 -29.81 10.99 13.73
C ARG A 35 -29.40 11.36 15.16
N GLY A 36 -29.44 10.43 16.11
CA GLY A 36 -29.04 10.69 17.50
C GLY A 36 -27.56 11.10 17.62
N VAL A 37 -26.67 10.38 16.93
CA VAL A 37 -25.23 10.68 16.93
C VAL A 37 -24.93 11.97 16.17
N ALA A 38 -25.61 12.22 15.05
CA ALA A 38 -25.50 13.47 14.31
C ALA A 38 -25.93 14.68 15.17
N ASN A 39 -27.01 14.55 15.94
CA ASN A 39 -27.48 15.60 16.85
C ASN A 39 -26.47 15.83 17.99
N MET A 40 -25.89 14.78 18.56
CA MET A 40 -24.83 14.89 19.56
C MET A 40 -23.59 15.60 18.99
N LEU A 41 -23.14 15.25 17.78
CA LEU A 41 -22.03 15.94 17.12
C LEU A 41 -22.36 17.41 16.84
N ARG A 42 -23.61 17.70 16.45
CA ARG A 42 -24.08 19.06 16.23
C ARG A 42 -24.06 19.87 17.53
N PHE A 43 -24.50 19.27 18.63
CA PHE A 43 -24.45 19.90 19.95
C PHE A 43 -23.02 20.29 20.33
N LEU A 44 -22.03 19.45 20.07
CA LEU A 44 -20.62 19.76 20.35
C LEU A 44 -20.03 20.80 19.39
N THR A 45 -20.35 20.71 18.10
CA THR A 45 -19.80 21.62 17.06
C THR A 45 -20.47 22.99 17.04
N SER A 46 -21.67 23.10 17.57
CA SER A 46 -22.43 24.36 17.67
C SER A 46 -23.24 24.36 18.98
N PRO A 47 -22.57 24.56 20.12
CA PRO A 47 -23.23 24.55 21.42
C PRO A 47 -24.38 25.56 21.48
N PRO A 48 -25.58 25.16 21.96
CA PRO A 48 -26.70 26.08 22.08
C PRO A 48 -26.45 27.11 23.17
N LYS A 49 -27.08 28.29 23.04
CA LYS A 49 -27.23 29.20 24.17
C LYS A 49 -28.13 28.56 25.23
N PRO A 50 -27.95 28.85 26.54
CA PRO A 50 -28.77 28.29 27.60
C PRO A 50 -30.28 28.36 27.36
N GLY A 51 -30.79 29.51 26.90
CA GLY A 51 -32.22 29.72 26.65
C GLY A 51 -32.80 28.88 25.50
N ASP A 52 -31.99 28.46 24.53
CA ASP A 52 -32.45 27.73 23.35
C ASP A 52 -32.25 26.20 23.51
N ALA A 53 -31.49 25.78 24.52
CA ALA A 53 -31.04 24.40 24.62
C ALA A 53 -32.18 23.40 24.84
N TYR A 54 -33.21 23.81 25.60
CA TYR A 54 -34.38 22.97 25.84
C TYR A 54 -35.10 22.66 24.52
N ASP A 55 -35.47 23.68 23.75
CA ASP A 55 -36.22 23.52 22.51
C ASP A 55 -35.40 22.91 21.37
N LEU A 56 -34.08 23.13 21.36
CA LEU A 56 -33.22 22.63 20.30
C LEU A 56 -32.75 21.20 20.54
N TYR A 57 -32.40 20.81 21.79
CA TYR A 57 -31.70 19.54 22.04
C TYR A 57 -32.25 18.69 23.20
N LEU A 58 -32.76 19.29 24.27
CA LEU A 58 -32.98 18.57 25.54
C LEU A 58 -34.45 18.18 25.79
N GLY A 59 -35.39 18.94 25.25
CA GLY A 59 -36.82 18.73 25.44
C GLY A 59 -37.37 17.50 24.69
N PRO A 60 -38.56 17.02 25.08
CA PRO A 60 -39.17 15.84 24.45
C PRO A 60 -39.48 16.04 22.96
N ASN A 61 -39.80 17.29 22.58
CA ASN A 61 -40.12 17.70 21.21
C ASN A 61 -38.97 18.46 20.53
N ALA A 62 -37.75 18.33 21.06
CA ALA A 62 -36.61 19.08 20.56
C ALA A 62 -36.27 18.75 19.10
N SER A 63 -35.96 19.78 18.31
CA SER A 63 -35.68 19.63 16.87
C SER A 63 -34.49 18.70 16.59
N HIS A 64 -33.48 18.77 17.46
CA HIS A 64 -32.25 18.00 17.43
C HIS A 64 -32.07 17.22 18.72
N ARG A 65 -33.14 16.57 19.18
CA ARG A 65 -33.14 15.79 20.42
C ARG A 65 -31.93 14.88 20.54
N ILE A 66 -31.26 14.94 21.70
CA ILE A 66 -30.20 14.02 22.12
C ILE A 66 -30.70 13.11 23.23
N ASP A 67 -30.18 11.88 23.28
CA ASP A 67 -30.53 10.94 24.32
C ASP A 67 -29.74 11.26 25.60
N LEU A 68 -30.48 11.50 26.68
CA LEU A 68 -29.92 11.88 27.97
C LEU A 68 -30.01 10.72 28.96
N SER A 69 -29.05 10.64 29.87
CA SER A 69 -29.18 9.75 31.02
C SER A 69 -30.42 10.14 31.85
N ARG A 70 -31.01 9.17 32.56
CA ARG A 70 -32.21 9.41 33.38
C ARG A 70 -32.01 10.56 34.38
N SER A 71 -30.82 10.68 34.97
CA SER A 71 -30.49 11.75 35.91
C SER A 71 -30.55 13.14 35.26
N ILE A 72 -29.89 13.32 34.10
CA ILE A 72 -29.91 14.60 33.37
C ILE A 72 -31.32 14.89 32.85
N ALA A 73 -32.05 13.89 32.35
CA ALA A 73 -33.42 14.08 31.88
C ALA A 73 -34.38 14.56 32.98
N THR A 74 -34.17 14.14 34.23
CA THR A 74 -34.92 14.70 35.37
C THR A 74 -34.54 16.16 35.61
N GLN A 75 -33.24 16.49 35.68
CA GLN A 75 -32.79 17.88 35.86
C GLN A 75 -33.30 18.81 34.76
N VAL A 76 -33.36 18.35 33.51
CA VAL A 76 -33.93 19.11 32.39
C VAL A 76 -35.41 19.44 32.60
N ARG A 77 -36.20 18.49 33.15
CA ARG A 77 -37.61 18.73 33.44
C ARG A 77 -37.79 19.72 34.58
N ASP A 78 -37.05 19.54 35.67
CA ASP A 78 -37.11 20.42 36.83
C ASP A 78 -36.75 21.87 36.45
N LEU A 79 -35.73 22.04 35.58
CA LEU A 79 -35.33 23.37 35.10
C LEU A 79 -36.29 23.98 34.09
N ALA A 80 -37.04 23.17 33.34
CA ALA A 80 -38.05 23.66 32.41
C ALA A 80 -39.28 24.26 33.14
N GLU A 81 -39.54 23.86 34.38
CA GLU A 81 -40.67 24.33 35.18
C GLU A 81 -40.44 25.68 35.90
N GLY A 82 -39.23 26.26 35.79
CA GLY A 82 -38.93 27.58 36.38
C GLY A 82 -37.48 27.79 36.79
N GLY A 83 -36.52 27.10 36.16
CA GLY A 83 -35.11 27.16 36.51
C GLY A 83 -34.43 28.48 36.18
N GLU A 84 -33.45 28.87 36.99
CA GLU A 84 -32.65 30.08 36.78
C GLU A 84 -31.61 29.90 35.66
N PRO A 85 -31.24 30.97 34.92
CA PRO A 85 -30.25 30.90 33.84
C PRO A 85 -28.90 30.27 34.22
N GLY A 86 -28.42 30.49 35.45
CA GLY A 86 -27.16 29.90 35.93
C GLY A 86 -27.21 28.38 36.07
N GLN A 87 -28.38 27.82 36.38
CA GLN A 87 -28.56 26.37 36.49
C GLN A 87 -28.51 25.70 35.11
N TRP A 88 -29.04 26.36 34.07
CA TRP A 88 -28.91 25.91 32.68
C TRP A 88 -27.46 25.83 32.21
N VAL A 89 -26.61 26.79 32.58
CA VAL A 89 -25.18 26.75 32.24
C VAL A 89 -24.51 25.53 32.86
N SER A 90 -24.80 25.25 34.14
CA SER A 90 -24.25 24.07 34.82
C SER A 90 -24.74 22.76 34.19
N LEU A 91 -26.04 22.67 33.87
CA LEU A 91 -26.64 21.54 33.18
C LEU A 91 -25.98 21.30 31.83
N LEU A 92 -25.79 22.34 31.02
CA LEU A 92 -25.17 22.22 29.70
C LEU A 92 -23.75 21.71 29.77
N ARG A 93 -22.96 22.15 30.76
CA ARG A 93 -21.63 21.58 31.00
C ARG A 93 -21.70 20.07 31.29
N THR A 94 -22.65 19.64 32.13
CA THR A 94 -22.84 18.21 32.42
C THR A 94 -23.29 17.43 31.18
N VAL A 95 -24.18 18.00 30.36
CA VAL A 95 -24.59 17.41 29.08
C VAL A 95 -23.40 17.30 28.13
N THR A 96 -22.60 18.35 27.97
CA THR A 96 -21.38 18.33 27.15
C THR A 96 -20.46 17.20 27.57
N THR A 97 -20.14 17.08 28.86
CA THR A 97 -19.30 15.98 29.36
C THR A 97 -19.91 14.60 29.10
N GLN A 98 -21.23 14.44 29.21
CA GLN A 98 -21.89 13.18 28.88
C GLN A 98 -21.75 12.85 27.39
N VAL A 99 -21.98 13.82 26.52
CA VAL A 99 -21.90 13.66 25.07
C VAL A 99 -20.46 13.39 24.63
N GLU A 100 -19.48 14.09 25.21
CA GLU A 100 -18.05 13.85 24.96
C GLU A 100 -17.65 12.42 25.31
N ARG A 101 -18.06 11.94 26.50
CA ARG A 101 -17.81 10.55 26.91
C ARG A 101 -18.47 9.54 25.98
N ALA A 102 -19.72 9.77 25.56
CA ALA A 102 -20.40 8.90 24.61
C ALA A 102 -19.62 8.80 23.28
N PHE A 103 -19.07 9.92 22.79
CA PHE A 103 -18.19 9.90 21.63
C PHE A 103 -16.91 9.13 21.90
N ASP A 104 -16.15 9.50 22.93
CA ASP A 104 -14.84 8.93 23.22
C ASP A 104 -14.90 7.41 23.46
N ASP A 105 -15.90 6.95 24.21
CA ASP A 105 -15.99 5.56 24.63
C ASP A 105 -16.62 4.67 23.54
N THR A 106 -17.52 5.22 22.70
CA THR A 106 -18.32 4.43 21.76
C THR A 106 -18.11 4.82 20.30
N HIS A 107 -18.31 6.10 19.96
CA HIS A 107 -18.38 6.52 18.56
C HIS A 107 -17.01 6.72 17.92
N ILE A 108 -16.01 7.25 18.63
CA ILE A 108 -14.65 7.44 18.11
C ILE A 108 -13.95 6.09 17.83
N PRO A 109 -14.01 5.08 18.72
CA PRO A 109 -13.48 3.75 18.41
C PRO A 109 -14.16 3.10 17.20
N ALA A 110 -15.46 3.33 17.00
CA ALA A 110 -16.18 2.84 15.82
C ALA A 110 -15.80 3.62 14.55
N PHE A 111 -15.67 4.95 14.64
CA PHE A 111 -15.24 5.82 13.56
C PHE A 111 -13.88 5.39 12.98
N PHE A 112 -12.92 5.03 13.83
CA PHE A 112 -11.61 4.55 13.36
C PHE A 112 -11.64 3.19 12.66
N LYS A 113 -12.74 2.45 12.79
CA LYS A 113 -12.99 1.20 12.05
C LYS A 113 -13.86 1.42 10.81
N SER A 114 -14.41 2.62 10.64
CA SER A 114 -15.27 2.95 9.50
C SER A 114 -14.50 2.89 8.18
N ARG A 115 -15.22 2.53 7.12
CA ARG A 115 -14.64 2.52 5.77
C ARG A 115 -14.13 3.91 5.37
N ARG A 116 -14.87 4.97 5.70
CA ARG A 116 -14.49 6.36 5.37
C ARG A 116 -13.15 6.75 5.99
N PHE A 117 -12.98 6.47 7.28
CA PHE A 117 -11.71 6.73 7.94
C PHE A 117 -10.59 5.87 7.36
N LEU A 118 -10.83 4.57 7.14
CA LEU A 118 -9.82 3.66 6.58
C LEU A 118 -9.38 4.09 5.17
N ASP A 119 -10.29 4.56 4.33
CA ASP A 119 -9.96 5.09 2.99
C ASP A 119 -9.08 6.35 3.09
N HIS A 120 -9.42 7.29 3.99
CA HIS A 120 -8.59 8.45 4.28
C HIS A 120 -7.20 8.06 4.80
N HIS A 121 -7.16 7.15 5.79
CA HIS A 121 -5.94 6.61 6.38
C HIS A 121 -5.05 5.99 5.30
N ASN A 122 -5.62 5.14 4.44
CA ASN A 122 -4.91 4.50 3.33
C ASN A 122 -4.27 5.52 2.39
N GLY A 123 -4.98 6.60 2.04
CA GLY A 123 -4.43 7.69 1.25
C GLY A 123 -3.21 8.35 1.91
N LYS A 124 -3.34 8.69 3.20
CA LYS A 124 -2.27 9.32 4.00
C LYS A 124 -1.07 8.39 4.19
N ALA A 125 -1.32 7.11 4.47
CA ALA A 125 -0.30 6.07 4.61
C ALA A 125 0.49 5.85 3.31
N ARG A 126 -0.21 5.72 2.18
CA ARG A 126 0.42 5.61 0.85
C ARG A 126 1.28 6.83 0.54
N ALA A 127 0.78 8.04 0.77
CA ALA A 127 1.54 9.27 0.54
C ALA A 127 2.81 9.35 1.42
N LYS A 128 2.74 8.90 2.67
CA LYS A 128 3.90 8.82 3.57
C LYS A 128 4.91 7.77 3.10
N ALA A 129 4.45 6.57 2.75
CA ALA A 129 5.31 5.49 2.27
C ALA A 129 6.01 5.85 0.94
N LYS A 130 5.35 6.59 0.05
CA LYS A 130 5.98 7.10 -1.19
C LYS A 130 7.19 7.99 -0.94
N LYS A 131 7.23 8.72 0.18
CA LYS A 131 8.38 9.58 0.54
C LYS A 131 9.59 8.82 1.07
N THR A 132 9.39 7.62 1.61
CA THR A 132 10.44 6.83 2.27
C THR A 132 10.81 5.56 1.51
N THR A 133 10.13 5.27 0.40
CA THR A 133 10.44 4.14 -0.48
C THR A 133 11.67 4.44 -1.33
N LEU A 134 12.44 3.40 -1.66
CA LEU A 134 13.49 3.51 -2.68
C LEU A 134 12.89 4.02 -4.00
N ALA A 135 13.71 4.61 -4.88
CA ALA A 135 13.24 5.04 -6.19
C ALA A 135 12.65 3.84 -6.98
N PRO A 136 11.32 3.76 -7.20
CA PRO A 136 10.69 2.55 -7.76
C PRO A 136 11.24 2.19 -9.13
N ARG A 137 11.62 3.20 -9.92
CA ARG A 137 12.26 3.03 -11.22
C ARG A 137 13.60 2.29 -11.13
N LYS A 138 14.46 2.64 -10.17
CA LYS A 138 15.76 1.94 -9.98
C LYS A 138 15.56 0.47 -9.60
N VAL A 139 14.56 0.19 -8.77
CA VAL A 139 14.21 -1.18 -8.38
C VAL A 139 13.66 -1.95 -9.58
N ALA A 140 12.76 -1.34 -10.37
CA ALA A 140 12.22 -1.93 -11.58
C ALA A 140 13.33 -2.24 -12.60
N ASP A 141 14.23 -1.29 -12.86
CA ASP A 141 15.36 -1.45 -13.78
C ASP A 141 16.29 -2.59 -13.33
N THR A 142 16.60 -2.68 -12.03
CA THR A 142 17.46 -3.73 -11.48
C THR A 142 16.81 -5.11 -11.55
N LEU A 143 15.50 -5.19 -11.32
CA LEU A 143 14.74 -6.44 -11.43
C LEU A 143 14.36 -6.79 -12.88
N GLY A 144 14.60 -5.91 -13.85
CA GLY A 144 14.17 -6.09 -15.24
C GLY A 144 12.64 -6.06 -15.42
N VAL A 145 11.93 -5.38 -14.52
CA VAL A 145 10.46 -5.28 -14.51
C VAL A 145 10.01 -4.10 -15.38
N ARG A 146 8.98 -4.31 -16.19
CA ARG A 146 8.43 -3.24 -17.05
C ARG A 146 7.53 -2.28 -16.29
N SER A 147 6.71 -2.80 -15.38
CA SER A 147 5.75 -1.98 -14.63
C SER A 147 6.37 -1.35 -13.38
N THR A 148 6.84 -0.11 -13.50
CA THR A 148 7.30 0.68 -12.35
C THR A 148 6.20 0.88 -11.30
N ALA A 149 4.95 1.01 -11.74
CA ALA A 149 3.81 1.18 -10.86
C ALA A 149 3.58 -0.06 -9.96
N ALA A 150 3.70 -1.27 -10.51
CA ALA A 150 3.54 -2.50 -9.74
C ALA A 150 4.66 -2.68 -8.69
N VAL A 151 5.88 -2.24 -9.02
CA VAL A 151 7.01 -2.21 -8.09
C VAL A 151 6.77 -1.19 -6.98
N GLU A 152 6.29 0.01 -7.33
CA GLU A 152 5.93 1.04 -6.35
C GLU A 152 4.86 0.55 -5.37
N GLU A 153 3.79 -0.08 -5.86
CA GLU A 153 2.73 -0.64 -5.00
C GLU A 153 3.26 -1.71 -4.05
N LEU A 154 4.09 -2.64 -4.54
CA LEU A 154 4.73 -3.66 -3.71
C LEU A 154 5.59 -3.01 -2.61
N MET A 155 6.40 -2.01 -2.97
CA MET A 155 7.27 -1.32 -2.04
C MET A 155 6.50 -0.54 -0.99
N ILE A 156 5.39 0.10 -1.36
CA ILE A 156 4.48 0.77 -0.42
C ILE A 156 3.89 -0.25 0.56
N ALA A 157 3.36 -1.38 0.08
CA ALA A 157 2.80 -2.41 0.94
C ALA A 157 3.83 -2.99 1.94
N VAL A 158 5.08 -3.19 1.49
CA VAL A 158 6.19 -3.62 2.34
C VAL A 158 6.52 -2.58 3.40
N ASN A 159 6.61 -1.30 3.02
CA ASN A 159 6.96 -0.20 3.93
C ASN A 159 5.86 0.03 5.00
N LEU A 160 4.60 -0.18 4.63
CA LEU A 160 3.47 -0.12 5.56
C LEU A 160 3.32 -1.38 6.44
N GLY A 161 4.13 -2.43 6.23
CA GLY A 161 4.03 -3.67 6.99
C GLY A 161 2.81 -4.54 6.65
N ARG A 162 2.21 -4.34 5.47
CA ARG A 162 1.02 -5.08 5.01
C ARG A 162 1.41 -6.41 4.39
N ASP A 163 1.87 -7.34 5.23
CA ASP A 163 2.51 -8.58 4.78
C ASP A 163 1.67 -9.42 3.80
N ARG A 164 0.35 -9.51 4.01
CA ARG A 164 -0.55 -10.25 3.11
C ARG A 164 -0.67 -9.57 1.74
N GLU A 165 -0.82 -8.24 1.72
CA GLU A 165 -0.90 -7.45 0.48
C GLU A 165 0.44 -7.52 -0.27
N ALA A 166 1.56 -7.34 0.44
CA ALA A 166 2.90 -7.44 -0.11
C ALA A 166 3.18 -8.84 -0.69
N ASP A 167 2.78 -9.92 -0.02
CA ASP A 167 2.95 -11.30 -0.52
C ASP A 167 2.17 -11.54 -1.82
N GLN A 168 0.94 -11.04 -1.89
CA GLN A 168 0.10 -11.14 -3.08
C GLN A 168 0.68 -10.33 -4.25
N LEU A 169 1.10 -9.08 -3.99
CA LEU A 169 1.72 -8.22 -5.00
C LEU A 169 3.04 -8.81 -5.50
N ALA A 170 3.89 -9.33 -4.61
CA ALA A 170 5.14 -9.99 -4.98
C ALA A 170 4.90 -11.22 -5.85
N ARG A 171 3.91 -12.06 -5.50
CA ARG A 171 3.52 -13.23 -6.32
C ARG A 171 3.06 -12.81 -7.71
N LYS A 172 2.18 -11.80 -7.81
CA LYS A 172 1.69 -11.28 -9.09
C LYS A 172 2.84 -10.72 -9.93
N LEU A 173 3.76 -9.97 -9.32
CA LEU A 173 4.90 -9.37 -10.00
C LEU A 173 5.85 -10.45 -10.56
N ILE A 174 6.21 -11.44 -9.73
CA ILE A 174 7.08 -12.56 -10.12
C ILE A 174 6.46 -13.35 -11.29
N GLN A 175 5.15 -13.62 -11.23
CA GLN A 175 4.47 -14.39 -12.27
C GLN A 175 4.33 -13.61 -13.59
N SER A 176 3.92 -12.34 -13.52
CA SER A 176 3.70 -11.50 -14.70
C SER A 176 5.00 -11.16 -15.44
N GLU A 177 6.06 -10.87 -14.71
CA GLU A 177 7.37 -10.48 -15.26
C GLU A 177 8.35 -11.66 -15.37
N ARG A 178 7.93 -12.87 -14.97
CA ARG A 178 8.72 -14.12 -14.98
C ARG A 178 10.07 -13.99 -14.27
N LEU A 179 10.06 -13.34 -13.11
CA LEU A 179 11.27 -13.09 -12.33
C LEU A 179 11.81 -14.41 -11.75
N ASN A 180 13.12 -14.64 -11.88
CA ASN A 180 13.79 -15.78 -11.25
C ASN A 180 14.29 -15.41 -9.84
N ILE A 181 13.37 -14.98 -8.97
CA ILE A 181 13.66 -14.57 -7.60
C ILE A 181 12.73 -15.30 -6.62
N ASP A 182 13.28 -15.71 -5.47
CA ASP A 182 12.46 -16.22 -4.39
C ASP A 182 11.63 -15.10 -3.75
N ARG A 183 10.34 -15.35 -3.58
CA ARG A 183 9.38 -14.39 -3.02
C ARG A 183 9.76 -13.92 -1.62
N LYS A 184 10.22 -14.81 -0.74
CA LYS A 184 10.60 -14.43 0.64
C LYS A 184 11.86 -13.56 0.62
N LYS A 185 12.83 -13.88 -0.25
CA LYS A 185 14.03 -13.06 -0.45
C LYS A 185 13.71 -11.66 -1.00
N LEU A 186 12.83 -11.56 -2.00
CA LEU A 186 12.35 -10.28 -2.54
C LEU A 186 11.78 -9.39 -1.43
N LEU A 187 10.81 -9.92 -0.66
CA LEU A 187 10.18 -9.17 0.43
C LEU A 187 11.19 -8.80 1.52
N ALA A 188 12.10 -9.70 1.89
CA ALA A 188 13.12 -9.44 2.90
C ALA A 188 14.13 -8.35 2.47
N ALA A 189 14.52 -8.33 1.19
CA ALA A 189 15.39 -7.29 0.65
C ALA A 189 14.70 -5.92 0.67
N LEU A 190 13.45 -5.86 0.18
CA LEU A 190 12.66 -4.63 0.17
C LEU A 190 12.42 -4.08 1.59
N ARG A 191 12.15 -4.95 2.58
CA ARG A 191 12.01 -4.55 4.00
C ARG A 191 13.27 -3.90 4.56
N ARG A 192 14.44 -4.30 4.07
CA ARG A 192 15.74 -3.74 4.48
C ARG A 192 16.13 -2.50 3.69
N GLY A 193 15.24 -1.99 2.82
CA GLY A 193 15.56 -0.89 1.91
C GLY A 193 16.68 -1.26 0.93
N LYS A 194 16.79 -2.54 0.56
CA LYS A 194 17.77 -3.03 -0.41
C LYS A 194 17.06 -3.49 -1.68
N ILE A 195 17.78 -3.39 -2.79
CA ILE A 195 17.38 -4.01 -4.04
C ILE A 195 17.87 -5.46 -4.00
N PRO A 196 17.02 -6.47 -4.24
CA PRO A 196 17.46 -7.85 -4.25
C PRO A 196 18.52 -8.07 -5.34
N ALA A 197 19.67 -8.61 -4.98
CA ALA A 197 20.70 -9.00 -5.94
C ALA A 197 20.28 -10.25 -6.74
N ASP A 198 19.42 -11.09 -6.16
CA ASP A 198 18.92 -12.34 -6.74
C ASP A 198 17.83 -12.09 -7.79
N GLY A 199 18.19 -11.38 -8.85
CA GLY A 199 17.49 -11.27 -10.13
C GLY A 199 18.48 -11.17 -11.31
N LEU A 200 19.77 -11.13 -10.99
CA LEU A 200 20.87 -11.25 -11.93
C LEU A 200 20.88 -12.69 -12.47
N ALA A 201 20.70 -12.76 -13.78
CA ALA A 201 21.11 -13.87 -14.64
C ALA A 201 22.41 -14.53 -14.11
N PRO A 202 22.54 -15.87 -14.08
CA PRO A 202 23.58 -16.60 -13.37
C PRO A 202 24.94 -15.90 -13.31
N ASP A 203 25.48 -15.74 -12.09
CA ASP A 203 26.79 -15.12 -11.79
C ASP A 203 27.98 -15.74 -12.55
N LYS A 204 27.77 -16.88 -13.20
CA LYS A 204 28.78 -17.57 -14.00
C LYS A 204 28.18 -17.97 -15.33
N VAL A 205 28.74 -17.40 -16.38
CA VAL A 205 28.63 -17.93 -17.73
C VAL A 205 29.29 -19.31 -17.71
N GLU A 206 28.48 -20.35 -17.83
CA GLU A 206 28.95 -21.73 -17.82
C GLU A 206 28.56 -22.36 -19.15
N VAL A 207 29.44 -22.19 -20.12
CA VAL A 207 29.31 -22.73 -21.48
C VAL A 207 29.99 -24.09 -21.52
N THR A 208 29.20 -25.16 -21.55
CA THR A 208 29.69 -26.53 -21.67
C THR A 208 29.02 -27.21 -22.85
N ALA A 209 29.72 -28.16 -23.50
CA ALA A 209 29.18 -28.91 -24.63
C ALA A 209 27.80 -29.57 -24.33
N PRO A 210 27.54 -30.16 -23.13
CA PRO A 210 26.22 -30.68 -22.80
C PRO A 210 25.12 -29.60 -22.78
N LYS A 211 25.40 -28.39 -22.29
CA LYS A 211 24.42 -27.29 -22.28
C LYS A 211 24.18 -26.73 -23.68
N LEU A 212 25.24 -26.62 -24.50
CA LEU A 212 25.12 -26.19 -25.89
C LEU A 212 24.29 -27.18 -26.72
N ARG A 213 24.47 -28.50 -26.55
CA ARG A 213 23.61 -29.49 -27.20
C ARG A 213 22.14 -29.32 -26.83
N LYS A 214 21.84 -29.05 -25.55
CA LYS A 214 20.47 -28.76 -25.08
C LYS A 214 19.89 -27.48 -25.71
N CYS A 215 20.75 -26.51 -26.03
CA CYS A 215 20.37 -25.29 -26.73
C CYS A 215 20.24 -25.49 -28.26
N GLY A 216 20.47 -26.69 -28.79
CA GLY A 216 20.34 -27.01 -30.21
C GLY A 216 21.62 -26.83 -31.04
N PHE A 217 22.77 -26.58 -30.42
CA PHE A 217 24.05 -26.53 -31.13
C PHE A 217 24.56 -27.93 -31.47
N GLU A 218 24.81 -28.19 -32.76
CA GLU A 218 25.42 -29.41 -33.30
C GLU A 218 26.92 -29.42 -33.03
N LYS A 219 27.59 -28.27 -33.20
CA LYS A 219 29.04 -28.12 -32.97
C LYS A 219 29.39 -27.80 -31.52
N ALA A 220 28.63 -28.35 -30.56
CA ALA A 220 28.78 -28.04 -29.14
C ALA A 220 30.18 -28.29 -28.53
N ALA A 221 31.02 -29.11 -29.16
CA ALA A 221 32.40 -29.38 -28.74
C ALA A 221 33.44 -28.44 -29.39
N ASP A 222 33.03 -27.59 -30.34
CA ASP A 222 33.92 -26.62 -30.99
C ASP A 222 34.30 -25.50 -30.00
N THR A 223 35.59 -25.32 -29.77
CA THR A 223 36.12 -24.33 -28.83
C THR A 223 35.81 -22.89 -29.28
N LYS A 224 35.85 -22.61 -30.58
CA LYS A 224 35.52 -21.28 -31.11
C LYS A 224 34.04 -20.96 -30.96
N LEU A 225 33.18 -21.98 -31.04
CA LEU A 225 31.75 -21.81 -30.72
C LEU A 225 31.56 -21.51 -29.23
N GLN A 226 32.20 -22.27 -28.35
CA GLN A 226 32.10 -22.07 -26.91
C GLN A 226 32.57 -20.66 -26.50
N GLU A 227 33.66 -20.18 -27.09
CA GLU A 227 34.15 -18.80 -26.91
C GLU A 227 33.12 -17.78 -27.39
N ALA A 228 32.58 -17.94 -28.60
CA ALA A 228 31.59 -17.01 -29.15
C ALA A 228 30.28 -16.99 -28.35
N VAL A 229 29.84 -18.15 -27.81
CA VAL A 229 28.68 -18.24 -26.92
C VAL A 229 28.99 -17.63 -25.54
N THR A 230 30.22 -17.76 -25.05
CA THR A 230 30.66 -17.11 -23.82
C THR A 230 30.63 -15.59 -23.96
N GLU A 231 31.18 -15.05 -25.04
CA GLU A 231 31.10 -13.62 -25.37
C GLU A 231 29.63 -13.16 -25.48
N PHE A 232 28.78 -13.94 -26.14
CA PHE A 232 27.36 -13.64 -26.28
C PHE A 232 26.64 -13.60 -24.93
N ALA A 233 26.90 -14.59 -24.08
CA ALA A 233 26.36 -14.69 -22.74
C ALA A 233 26.79 -13.49 -21.86
N GLN A 234 28.08 -13.17 -21.88
CA GLN A 234 28.64 -12.01 -21.18
C GLN A 234 28.02 -10.70 -21.69
N ALA A 235 27.87 -10.54 -23.00
CA ALA A 235 27.21 -9.36 -23.58
C ALA A 235 25.73 -9.26 -23.18
N CYS A 236 25.04 -10.39 -23.03
CA CYS A 236 23.67 -10.44 -22.52
C CYS A 236 23.57 -10.08 -21.04
N LEU A 237 24.54 -10.51 -20.23
CA LEU A 237 24.65 -10.10 -18.82
C LEU A 237 24.94 -8.60 -18.69
N ALA A 238 25.81 -8.06 -19.55
CA ALA A 238 26.15 -6.64 -19.62
C ALA A 238 25.08 -5.77 -20.31
N GLN A 239 24.04 -6.38 -20.89
CA GLN A 239 22.98 -5.72 -21.67
C GLN A 239 23.48 -4.87 -22.86
N ASP A 240 24.66 -5.19 -23.40
CA ASP A 240 25.26 -4.46 -24.52
C ASP A 240 24.70 -4.96 -25.86
N LYS A 241 23.74 -4.22 -26.42
CA LYS A 241 23.07 -4.57 -27.68
C LYS A 241 24.03 -4.67 -28.88
N ILE A 242 25.12 -3.92 -28.88
CA ILE A 242 26.10 -3.92 -29.98
C ILE A 242 26.91 -5.21 -29.89
N LEU A 243 27.44 -5.53 -28.71
CA LEU A 243 28.19 -6.76 -28.48
C LEU A 243 27.35 -8.03 -28.66
N ILE A 244 26.08 -8.01 -28.23
CA ILE A 244 25.12 -9.10 -28.50
C ILE A 244 25.01 -9.36 -30.01
N ARG A 245 24.86 -8.30 -30.82
CA ARG A 245 24.72 -8.44 -32.28
C ARG A 245 26.01 -8.94 -32.93
N ILE A 246 27.17 -8.50 -32.45
CA ILE A 246 28.48 -8.94 -32.95
C ILE A 246 28.71 -10.42 -32.61
N ALA A 247 28.54 -10.81 -31.35
CA ALA A 247 28.72 -12.19 -30.90
C ALA A 247 27.71 -13.15 -31.55
N TYR A 248 26.45 -12.71 -31.73
CA TYR A 248 25.46 -13.47 -32.49
C TYR A 248 25.90 -13.77 -33.93
N LYS A 249 26.45 -12.76 -34.63
CA LYS A 249 26.99 -12.95 -35.98
C LYS A 249 28.17 -13.93 -36.00
N LYS A 250 29.03 -13.91 -34.98
CA LYS A 250 30.14 -14.88 -34.85
C LYS A 250 29.61 -16.30 -34.70
N ILE A 251 28.64 -16.52 -33.80
CA ILE A 251 27.99 -17.82 -33.60
C ILE A 251 27.38 -18.32 -34.92
N ARG A 252 26.64 -17.46 -35.64
CA ARG A 252 26.02 -17.80 -36.93
C ARG A 252 27.02 -18.14 -38.05
N LYS A 253 28.25 -17.64 -38.00
CA LYS A 253 29.31 -18.01 -38.95
C LYS A 253 29.84 -19.42 -38.71
N ILE A 254 29.95 -19.82 -37.45
CA ILE A 254 30.47 -21.13 -37.04
C ILE A 254 29.37 -22.20 -37.17
N GLU A 255 28.15 -21.82 -36.82
CA GLU A 255 26.95 -22.65 -36.82
C GLU A 255 25.85 -22.02 -37.69
N PRO A 256 25.99 -22.11 -39.02
CA PRO A 256 25.01 -21.56 -39.95
C PRO A 256 23.64 -22.23 -39.75
N ALA A 257 22.58 -21.44 -39.90
CA ALA A 257 21.22 -21.91 -39.64
C ALA A 257 20.87 -23.11 -40.53
N LYS A 258 20.66 -24.27 -39.92
CA LYS A 258 19.81 -25.33 -40.45
C LYS A 258 18.69 -25.59 -39.44
N GLU A 259 17.65 -26.28 -39.89
CA GLU A 259 16.31 -26.48 -39.27
C GLU A 259 16.27 -26.85 -37.76
N LYS A 260 17.42 -27.06 -37.12
CA LYS A 260 17.59 -27.35 -35.68
C LYS A 260 18.02 -26.15 -34.81
N ILE A 261 17.90 -24.92 -35.33
CA ILE A 261 17.62 -23.71 -34.51
C ILE A 261 16.10 -23.55 -34.48
N ARG A 262 15.42 -24.62 -34.11
CA ARG A 262 13.99 -24.83 -34.32
C ARG A 262 13.24 -23.99 -33.26
N ASP A 263 12.78 -22.76 -33.46
CA ASP A 263 12.25 -22.11 -34.65
C ASP A 263 12.32 -20.57 -34.56
N GLN A 264 13.47 -19.95 -34.29
CA GLN A 264 13.50 -18.47 -34.19
C GLN A 264 14.76 -17.82 -34.78
N ALA A 265 14.50 -16.86 -35.68
CA ALA A 265 15.44 -16.19 -36.56
C ALA A 265 16.25 -15.06 -35.90
N ASP A 266 16.08 -14.80 -34.60
CA ASP A 266 16.67 -13.62 -33.94
C ASP A 266 17.52 -13.94 -32.70
N SER A 267 18.28 -12.95 -32.23
CA SER A 267 19.12 -13.06 -31.03
C SER A 267 18.31 -13.23 -29.75
N ASN A 268 17.06 -12.75 -29.71
CA ASN A 268 16.20 -12.80 -28.53
C ASN A 268 15.76 -14.23 -28.21
N ALA A 269 15.49 -15.00 -29.24
CA ALA A 269 15.20 -16.41 -29.10
C ALA A 269 16.36 -17.20 -28.51
N MET A 270 17.57 -16.94 -28.99
CA MET A 270 18.77 -17.58 -28.50
C MET A 270 19.00 -17.25 -27.02
N ILE A 271 18.78 -15.99 -26.61
CA ILE A 271 18.80 -15.56 -25.20
C ILE A 271 17.80 -16.38 -24.38
N LYS A 272 16.57 -16.54 -24.86
CA LYS A 272 15.51 -17.28 -24.15
C LYS A 272 15.89 -18.74 -23.92
N VAL A 273 16.41 -19.41 -24.94
CA VAL A 273 16.82 -20.83 -24.86
C VAL A 273 18.05 -21.00 -23.95
N MET A 274 19.04 -20.12 -24.07
CA MET A 274 20.24 -20.15 -23.23
C MET A 274 19.93 -19.93 -21.75
N ARG A 275 18.99 -19.04 -21.43
CA ARG A 275 18.48 -18.85 -20.05
C ARG A 275 17.75 -20.08 -19.54
N GLN A 276 16.91 -20.70 -20.37
CA GLN A 276 16.17 -21.93 -20.01
C GLN A 276 17.14 -23.06 -19.64
N HIS A 277 18.27 -23.16 -20.31
CA HIS A 277 19.29 -24.18 -20.07
C HIS A 277 20.45 -23.73 -19.17
N LYS A 278 20.30 -22.57 -18.50
CA LYS A 278 21.25 -22.04 -17.53
C LYS A 278 22.67 -21.90 -18.07
N VAL A 279 22.80 -21.41 -19.30
CA VAL A 279 24.10 -21.01 -19.87
C VAL A 279 24.56 -19.69 -19.23
N PHE A 280 23.62 -18.77 -19.04
CA PHE A 280 23.70 -17.50 -18.31
C PHE A 280 22.30 -17.02 -17.99
#